data_AF-A0A497NVG3-F1
#
_entry.id   AF-A0A497NVG3-F1
#
_cell.length_a   1.000
_cell.length_b   1.000
_cell.length_c   1.000
_cell.angle_alpha   90.00
_cell.angle_beta   90.00
_cell.angle_gamma   90.00
#
_symmetry.space_group_name_H-M   'P 1'
#
loop_
_entity.id
_entity.type
_entity.pdbx_description
1 polymer ?
#
loop_
_entity_poly.entity_id
_entity_poly.type
_entity_poly.pdbx_seq_one_letter_code
_entity_poly.pdbx_strand_id
1 'polypeptide(L)'
;FCNITIPKELLSGAYEVWIANYRVNFSLTSNSTHNFIYFSSSIFNGPCKNIKIIGTEVIPEFTSPLPLILFMLLIFWLTLIDGVKKRFQQTYIPT
;
A
#
# COMPACT_ATOMS: atom_id res chain seq x y z
N PHE A 1 -25.81 -4.05 -12.81
CA PHE A 1 -24.67 -4.93 -12.49
C PHE A 1 -23.44 -4.07 -12.24
N CYS A 2 -22.61 -4.44 -11.27
CA CYS A 2 -21.36 -3.75 -10.96
C CYS A 2 -20.17 -4.63 -11.37
N ASN A 3 -19.11 -3.99 -11.88
CA ASN A 3 -17.85 -4.63 -12.24
C ASN A 3 -16.73 -3.89 -11.51
N ILE A 4 -15.82 -4.64 -10.90
CA ILE A 4 -14.62 -4.11 -10.28
C ILE A 4 -13.42 -4.84 -10.86
N THR A 5 -12.51 -4.06 -11.46
CA THR A 5 -11.26 -4.53 -12.05
C THR A 5 -10.13 -4.25 -11.07
N ILE A 6 -9.38 -5.28 -10.73
CA ILE A 6 -8.31 -5.23 -9.73
C ILE A 6 -7.04 -5.80 -10.36
N PRO A 7 -5.94 -5.03 -10.45
CA PRO A 7 -4.66 -5.56 -10.86
C PRO A 7 -4.20 -6.67 -9.91
N LYS A 8 -3.73 -7.79 -10.48
CA LYS A 8 -3.24 -8.95 -9.70
C LYS A 8 -2.06 -8.58 -8.80
N GLU A 9 -1.31 -7.55 -9.18
CA GLU A 9 -0.19 -7.02 -8.40
C GLU A 9 -0.64 -6.24 -7.16
N LEU A 10 -1.88 -5.75 -7.10
CA LEU A 10 -2.35 -4.94 -5.97
C LEU A 10 -3.12 -5.76 -4.94
N LEU A 11 -3.92 -6.73 -5.38
CA LEU A 11 -4.74 -7.54 -4.50
C LEU A 11 -5.09 -8.85 -5.22
N SER A 12 -4.72 -9.99 -4.64
CA SER A 12 -4.90 -11.33 -5.21
C SER A 12 -5.48 -12.33 -4.19
N GLY A 13 -5.59 -13.58 -4.61
CA GLY A 13 -6.07 -14.69 -3.80
C GLY A 13 -7.59 -14.82 -3.74
N ALA A 14 -8.12 -15.25 -2.60
CA ALA A 14 -9.55 -15.41 -2.39
C ALA A 14 -10.19 -14.05 -2.09
N TYR A 15 -11.31 -13.75 -2.77
CA TYR A 15 -12.01 -12.49 -2.59
C TYR A 15 -13.27 -12.63 -1.73
N GLU A 16 -13.57 -11.57 -0.99
CA GLU A 16 -14.87 -11.37 -0.38
C GLU A 16 -15.42 -10.00 -0.76
N VAL A 17 -16.69 -9.96 -1.17
CA VAL A 17 -17.39 -8.74 -1.52
C VAL A 17 -18.44 -8.44 -0.45
N TRP A 18 -18.37 -7.24 0.11
CA TRP A 18 -19.25 -6.76 1.16
C TRP A 18 -19.92 -5.46 0.73
N ILE A 19 -21.22 -5.34 0.96
CA ILE A 19 -22.02 -4.14 0.69
C ILE A 19 -22.74 -3.76 1.98
N ALA A 20 -22.44 -2.58 2.54
CA ALA A 20 -22.99 -2.13 3.83
C ALA A 20 -22.94 -3.21 4.93
N ASN A 21 -21.79 -3.90 5.04
CA ASN A 21 -21.52 -4.99 5.98
C ASN A 21 -22.25 -6.32 5.73
N TYR A 22 -22.93 -6.48 4.59
CA TYR A 22 -23.48 -7.76 4.16
C TYR A 22 -22.59 -8.40 3.10
N ARG A 23 -22.25 -9.68 3.29
CA ARG A 23 -21.52 -10.46 2.28
C ARG A 23 -22.43 -10.76 1.09
N VAL A 24 -21.90 -10.58 -0.11
CA VAL A 24 -22.63 -10.75 -1.37
C VAL A 24 -21.96 -11.78 -2.25
N ASN A 25 -22.77 -12.55 -2.97
CA ASN A 25 -22.28 -13.47 -4.00
C ASN A 25 -21.79 -12.68 -5.22
N PHE A 26 -20.65 -13.10 -5.75
CA PHE A 26 -20.02 -12.49 -6.92
C PHE A 26 -19.50 -13.58 -7.87
N SER A 27 -19.31 -13.19 -9.12
CA SER A 27 -18.59 -13.97 -10.12
C SER A 27 -17.18 -13.38 -10.28
N LEU A 28 -16.18 -14.26 -10.28
CA LEU A 28 -14.78 -13.89 -10.47
C LEU A 28 -14.30 -14.40 -11.83
N THR A 29 -13.74 -13.52 -12.64
CA THR A 29 -12.96 -13.90 -13.82
C THR A 29 -11.58 -13.25 -13.76
N SER A 30 -10.63 -13.74 -14.54
CA SER A 30 -9.27 -13.19 -14.54
C SER A 30 -8.64 -13.26 -15.93
N ASN A 31 -7.71 -12.35 -16.19
CA ASN A 31 -6.78 -12.43 -17.32
C ASN A 31 -5.33 -12.51 -16.79
N SER A 32 -4.32 -12.29 -17.63
CA SER A 32 -2.92 -12.37 -17.20
C SER A 32 -2.53 -11.33 -16.14
N THR A 33 -3.15 -10.15 -16.11
CA THR A 33 -2.72 -9.01 -15.29
C THR A 33 -3.76 -8.52 -14.28
N HIS A 34 -5.03 -8.88 -14.46
CA HIS A 34 -6.16 -8.34 -13.70
C HIS A 34 -7.16 -9.45 -13.33
N ASN A 35 -7.83 -9.22 -12.22
CA ASN A 35 -9.01 -9.95 -11.76
C ASN A 35 -10.24 -9.05 -11.91
N PHE A 36 -11.36 -9.64 -12.26
CA PHE A 36 -12.63 -8.96 -12.51
C PHE A 36 -13.71 -9.57 -11.62
N ILE A 37 -14.34 -8.72 -10.82
CA ILE A 37 -15.37 -9.11 -9.86
C ILE A 37 -16.70 -8.53 -10.32
N TYR A 38 -17.67 -9.40 -10.58
CA TYR A 38 -19.01 -9.03 -11.02
C TYR A 38 -20.04 -9.39 -9.97
N PHE A 39 -20.91 -8.46 -9.60
CA PHE A 39 -22.01 -8.72 -8.65
C PHE A 39 -23.24 -7.88 -8.98
N SER A 40 -24.40 -8.33 -8.49
CA SER A 40 -25.64 -7.58 -8.63
C SER A 40 -25.86 -6.68 -7.42
N SER A 41 -25.94 -5.36 -7.67
CA SER A 41 -26.33 -4.37 -6.68
C SER A 41 -27.85 -4.36 -6.40
N SER A 42 -28.64 -5.18 -7.11
CA SER A 42 -30.11 -5.23 -6.95
C SER A 42 -30.56 -5.72 -5.58
N ILE A 43 -29.67 -6.35 -4.80
CA ILE A 43 -29.95 -6.78 -3.42
C ILE A 43 -30.18 -5.57 -2.50
N PHE A 44 -29.66 -4.39 -2.87
CA PHE A 44 -29.77 -3.20 -2.06
C PHE A 44 -30.47 -2.08 -2.82
N ASN A 45 -31.78 -1.95 -2.59
CA ASN A 45 -32.58 -0.81 -3.05
C ASN A 45 -32.17 0.45 -2.27
N GLY A 46 -31.17 1.19 -2.73
CA GLY A 46 -30.75 2.45 -2.10
C GLY A 46 -29.52 3.10 -2.74
N PRO A 47 -29.17 4.35 -2.32
CA PRO A 47 -28.01 5.07 -2.82
C PRO A 47 -26.70 4.36 -2.45
N CYS A 48 -25.63 4.68 -3.20
CA CYS A 48 -24.29 4.07 -3.13
C CYS A 48 -23.90 3.64 -1.71
N LYS A 49 -23.99 2.35 -1.44
CA LYS A 49 -23.55 1.75 -0.18
C LYS A 49 -22.05 1.55 -0.20
N ASN A 50 -21.42 1.60 0.96
CA ASN A 50 -20.00 1.30 1.10
C ASN A 50 -19.72 -0.12 0.59
N ILE A 51 -18.84 -0.23 -0.42
CA ILE A 51 -18.41 -1.51 -1.00
C ILE A 51 -17.01 -1.79 -0.45
N LYS A 52 -16.83 -2.96 0.16
CA LYS A 52 -15.54 -3.45 0.63
C LYS A 52 -15.20 -4.73 -0.09
N ILE A 53 -14.02 -4.76 -0.70
CA ILE A 53 -13.44 -5.95 -1.32
C ILE A 53 -12.24 -6.33 -0.46
N ILE A 54 -12.21 -7.58 -0.03
CA ILE A 54 -11.13 -8.13 0.78
C ILE A 54 -10.46 -9.22 -0.05
N GLY A 55 -9.16 -9.12 -0.27
CA GLY A 55 -8.33 -10.18 -0.84
C GLY A 55 -7.44 -10.79 0.25
N THR A 56 -7.03 -12.04 0.08
CA THR A 56 -6.14 -12.73 1.03
C THR A 56 -4.68 -12.39 0.84
N GLU A 57 -4.29 -11.96 -0.36
CA GLU A 57 -2.93 -11.64 -0.71
C GLU A 57 -2.85 -10.19 -1.15
N VAL A 58 -1.94 -9.46 -0.53
CA VAL A 58 -1.63 -8.06 -0.83
C VAL A 58 -0.12 -7.96 -0.94
N ILE A 59 0.39 -7.31 -1.98
CA ILE A 59 1.79 -6.91 -1.96
C ILE A 59 1.91 -5.82 -0.88
N PRO A 60 2.81 -5.96 0.11
CA PRO A 60 3.04 -4.90 1.09
C PRO A 60 3.50 -3.63 0.35
N GLU A 61 2.94 -2.48 0.70
CA GLU A 61 3.20 -1.18 0.03
C GLU A 61 4.70 -0.80 -0.04
N PHE A 62 5.53 -1.48 0.75
CA PHE A 62 6.98 -1.48 0.62
C PHE A 62 7.49 -2.92 0.66
N THR A 63 7.72 -3.51 -0.52
CA THR A 63 8.28 -4.86 -0.68
C THR A 63 9.63 -5.05 0.03
N SER A 64 10.36 -3.97 0.32
CA SER A 64 11.64 -4.03 1.01
C SER A 64 11.88 -2.83 1.94
N PRO A 65 12.43 -3.03 3.15
CA PRO A 65 12.86 -1.95 4.03
C PRO A 65 14.19 -1.29 3.61
N LEU A 66 14.88 -1.83 2.59
CA LEU A 66 16.17 -1.33 2.10
C LEU A 66 16.20 0.19 1.84
N PRO A 67 15.27 0.80 1.08
CA PRO A 67 15.32 2.25 0.81
C PRO A 67 15.18 3.09 2.09
N LEU A 68 14.37 2.66 3.06
CA LEU A 68 14.25 3.34 4.36
C LEU A 68 15.56 3.25 5.17
N ILE A 69 16.18 2.07 5.22
CA ILE A 69 17.45 1.87 5.92
C ILE A 69 18.56 2.70 5.28
N LEU A 70 18.65 2.74 3.95
CA LEU A 70 19.63 3.55 3.22
C LEU A 70 19.43 5.04 3.50
N PHE A 71 18.18 5.51 3.55
CA PHE A 71 17.88 6.90 3.88
C PHE A 71 18.27 7.25 5.32
N MET A 72 18.03 6.37 6.29
CA MET A 72 18.47 6.56 7.68
C MET A 72 20.00 6.62 7.80
N LEU A 73 20.71 5.72 7.11
CA LEU A 73 22.17 5.71 7.10
C LEU A 73 22.73 6.98 6.46
N LEU A 74 22.13 7.48 5.37
CA LEU A 74 22.54 8.73 4.74
C LEU A 74 22.44 9.90 5.72
N ILE A 75 21.30 10.05 6.42
CA ILE A 75 21.12 11.12 7.41
C ILE A 75 22.13 10.98 8.56
N PHE A 76 22.37 9.74 9.02
CA PHE A 76 23.35 9.47 10.07
C PHE A 76 24.76 9.91 9.66
N TRP A 77 25.21 9.57 8.45
CA TRP A 77 26.51 10.00 7.93
C TRP A 77 26.61 11.52 7.78
N LEU A 78 25.57 12.18 7.27
CA LEU A 78 25.55 13.64 7.14
C LEU A 78 25.69 14.33 8.51
N THR A 79 24.96 13.86 9.52
CA THR A 79 25.05 14.42 10.89
C THR A 79 26.40 14.18 11.55
N LEU A 80 27.03 13.01 11.32
CA LEU A 80 28.38 12.73 11.80
C LEU A 80 29.43 13.66 11.18
N ILE A 81 29.39 13.85 9.85
CA ILE A 81 30.32 14.72 9.15
C ILE A 81 30.18 16.17 9.65
N ASP A 82 28.96 16.67 9.79
CA ASP A 82 28.70 18.00 10.34
C ASP A 82 29.18 18.13 11.79
N GLY A 83 28.96 17.10 12.61
CA GLY A 83 29.43 17.06 14.00
C GLY A 83 30.96 17.11 14.11
N VAL A 84 31.66 16.33 13.26
CA VAL A 84 33.13 16.32 13.21
C VAL A 84 33.67 17.66 12.71
N LYS A 85 33.10 18.22 11.65
CA LYS A 85 33.49 19.53 11.10
C LYS A 85 33.36 20.64 12.14
N LYS A 86 32.27 20.67 12.90
CA LYS A 86 32.05 21.65 13.99
C LYS A 86 33.12 21.54 15.08
N ARG A 87 33.50 20.32 15.47
CA ARG A 87 34.56 20.11 16.47
C ARG A 87 35.93 20.59 16.01
N PHE A 88 36.30 20.36 14.74
CA PHE A 88 37.59 20.83 14.21
C PHE A 88 37.68 22.36 14.12
N GLN A 89 36.59 23.08 13.84
CA GLN A 89 36.61 24.55 13.78
C GLN A 89 36.71 25.20 15.17
N GLN A 90 36.23 24.56 16.23
CA GLN A 90 36.34 25.06 17.60
C GLN A 90 37.77 24.97 18.16
N THR A 91 38.57 24.01 17.70
CA THR A 91 39.96 23.84 18.14
C THR A 91 40.95 24.82 17.49
N TYR A 92 40.53 25.55 16.45
CA TYR A 92 41.36 26.48 15.69
C TYR A 92 40.99 27.95 15.97
N ILE A 93 40.73 28.29 17.24
CA ILE A 93 40.63 29.69 17.68
C ILE A 93 42.03 30.08 18.19
N PRO A 94 42.86 30.81 17.41
CA PRO A 94 44.14 31.29 17.91
C PRO A 94 43.88 32.39 18.96
N THR A 95 44.42 32.18 20.16
CA THR A 95 44.54 33.17 21.24
C THR A 95 45.64 34.18 20.97
#